data_AF-A0A932W0N2-F1
#
_entry.id   AF-A0A932W0N2-F1
#
_cell.length_a   1.000
_cell.length_b   1.000
_cell.length_c   1.000
_cell.angle_alpha   90.00
_cell.angle_beta   90.00
_cell.angle_gamma   90.00
#
_symmetry.space_group_name_H-M   'P 1'
#
loop_
_entity.id
_entity.type
_entity.pdbx_description
1 polymer ?
#
loop_
_entity_poly.entity_id
_entity_poly.type
_entity_poly.pdbx_seq_one_letter_code
_entity_poly.pdbx_strand_id
1 'polypeptide(L)'
;MRHSNIWSTVLLLGLVVSCQDDKIRHYKVSKLEAPALRQAHGHSALRYTVPEGWQEEANPEGMRAAAFKMVDGNQTIEITIVPLSGSAGGLFQNVNRWRGQVGLDPIREDELTQQIKQIDIAGTRASYIDLGGPEQRILAVVLVRNDQTWFFKLQGPADLVERQKAAFEAFVRSVKYDA
;
A
#
# COMPACT_ATOMS: atom_id res chain seq x y z
N MET A 1 -33.90 -90.82 30.22
CA MET A 1 -33.61 -91.30 28.85
C MET A 1 -33.07 -90.11 28.06
N ARG A 2 -31.79 -90.13 27.66
CA ARG A 2 -31.30 -90.03 26.25
C ARG A 2 -31.86 -88.80 25.50
N HIS A 3 -31.10 -87.85 24.93
CA HIS A 3 -29.82 -87.88 24.23
C HIS A 3 -29.29 -86.45 23.96
N SER A 4 -28.01 -86.38 23.61
CA SER A 4 -27.26 -85.25 23.03
C SER A 4 -27.76 -84.82 21.64
N ASN A 5 -27.66 -83.53 21.27
CA ASN A 5 -26.85 -83.04 20.11
C ASN A 5 -27.01 -81.53 19.80
N ILE A 6 -25.85 -80.87 19.81
CA ILE A 6 -25.28 -79.82 18.92
C ILE A 6 -26.17 -79.32 17.77
N TRP A 7 -26.17 -78.00 17.51
CA TRP A 7 -26.11 -77.37 16.17
C TRP A 7 -25.50 -75.96 16.30
N SER A 8 -24.51 -75.65 15.45
CA SER A 8 -23.88 -74.34 15.29
C SER A 8 -24.62 -73.48 14.26
N THR A 9 -24.74 -72.17 14.49
CA THR A 9 -24.74 -71.17 13.40
C THR A 9 -24.39 -69.76 13.91
N VAL A 10 -23.79 -68.98 13.03
CA VAL A 10 -23.03 -67.73 13.18
C VAL A 10 -23.93 -66.49 12.97
N LEU A 11 -23.65 -65.32 13.58
CA LEU A 11 -23.40 -64.01 12.91
C LEU A 11 -23.33 -62.78 13.85
N LEU A 12 -22.21 -62.05 13.69
CA LEU A 12 -22.00 -60.60 13.56
C LEU A 12 -22.24 -59.55 14.68
N LEU A 13 -21.11 -58.86 14.95
CA LEU A 13 -20.86 -57.40 15.01
C LEU A 13 -21.36 -56.54 16.19
N GLY A 14 -20.39 -55.88 16.85
CA GLY A 14 -20.61 -54.75 17.75
C GLY A 14 -19.30 -54.24 18.37
N LEU A 15 -18.47 -53.56 17.59
CA LEU A 15 -17.30 -52.80 18.07
C LEU A 15 -17.75 -51.41 18.54
N VAL A 16 -17.45 -51.06 19.79
CA VAL A 16 -17.44 -49.66 20.23
C VAL A 16 -16.18 -49.44 21.08
N VAL A 17 -15.15 -48.88 20.44
CA VAL A 17 -13.99 -48.30 21.14
C VAL A 17 -14.25 -46.79 21.20
N SER A 18 -14.49 -46.28 22.39
CA SER A 18 -14.59 -44.84 22.65
C SER A 18 -13.19 -44.29 22.89
N CYS A 19 -12.67 -43.52 21.94
CA CYS A 19 -11.49 -42.68 22.15
C CYS A 19 -11.96 -41.27 22.51
N GLN A 20 -11.53 -40.79 23.67
CA GLN A 20 -11.77 -39.45 24.17
C GLN A 20 -10.61 -38.56 23.70
N ASP A 21 -10.81 -37.79 22.63
CA ASP A 21 -9.81 -36.86 22.10
C ASP A 21 -9.81 -35.55 22.89
N ASP A 22 -8.82 -35.38 23.78
CA ASP A 22 -8.50 -34.07 24.38
C ASP A 22 -7.89 -33.15 23.31
N LYS A 23 -8.74 -32.30 22.71
CA LYS A 23 -8.30 -31.28 21.76
C LYS A 23 -7.64 -30.12 22.50
N ILE A 24 -6.31 -30.11 22.53
CA ILE A 24 -5.51 -28.92 22.85
C ILE A 24 -5.87 -27.83 21.83
N ARG A 25 -6.47 -26.74 22.30
CA ARG A 25 -6.74 -25.56 21.47
C ARG A 25 -5.42 -24.83 21.22
N HIS A 26 -4.86 -25.01 20.03
CA HIS A 26 -3.78 -24.16 19.53
C HIS A 26 -4.35 -22.76 19.28
N TYR A 27 -4.16 -21.85 20.23
CA TYR A 27 -4.38 -20.44 20.00
C TYR A 27 -3.17 -19.88 19.25
N LYS A 28 -3.34 -19.69 17.93
CA LYS A 28 -2.40 -18.88 17.14
C LYS A 28 -2.64 -17.42 17.51
N VAL A 29 -1.87 -16.92 18.47
CA VAL A 29 -1.80 -15.47 18.71
C VAL A 29 -1.08 -14.89 17.50
N SER A 30 -1.80 -14.15 16.66
CA SER A 30 -1.20 -13.38 15.59
C SER A 30 -0.24 -12.38 16.22
N LYS A 31 1.06 -12.71 16.18
CA LYS A 31 2.13 -11.76 16.45
C LYS A 31 1.89 -10.59 15.49
N LEU A 32 1.67 -9.39 16.04
CA LEU A 32 1.67 -8.16 15.25
C LEU A 32 3.04 -8.09 14.55
N GLU A 33 3.07 -8.46 13.28
CA GLU A 33 4.25 -8.32 12.44
C GLU A 33 4.50 -6.83 12.27
N ALA A 34 5.74 -6.38 12.54
CA ALA A 34 6.18 -5.07 12.11
C ALA A 34 5.97 -4.99 10.58
N PRO A 35 5.52 -3.85 10.02
CA PRO A 35 5.17 -3.77 8.62
C PRO A 35 6.37 -4.17 7.74
N ALA A 36 6.19 -5.22 6.95
CA ALA A 36 7.23 -5.80 6.13
C ALA A 36 7.65 -4.81 5.03
N LEU A 37 8.97 -4.66 4.82
CA LEU A 37 9.52 -3.92 3.69
C LEU A 37 9.17 -4.66 2.39
N ARG A 38 8.55 -3.97 1.43
CA ARG A 38 8.23 -4.53 0.11
C ARG A 38 9.15 -3.98 -0.97
N GLN A 39 9.38 -4.78 -2.02
CA GLN A 39 10.21 -4.45 -3.18
C GLN A 39 9.33 -4.21 -4.41
N ALA A 40 9.51 -3.07 -5.08
CA ALA A 40 8.91 -2.84 -6.40
C ALA A 40 9.69 -3.63 -7.48
N HIS A 41 8.98 -4.32 -8.37
CA HIS A 41 9.58 -5.03 -9.50
C HIS A 41 9.54 -4.13 -10.75
N GLY A 42 10.69 -3.87 -11.39
CA GLY A 42 10.74 -3.35 -12.77
C GLY A 42 11.51 -2.05 -13.03
N HIS A 43 11.78 -1.21 -12.03
CA HIS A 43 12.63 -0.02 -12.16
C HIS A 43 13.44 0.09 -10.87
N SER A 44 14.77 -0.06 -10.93
CA SER A 44 15.73 0.00 -9.80
C SER A 44 15.09 -0.22 -8.43
N ALA A 45 15.00 -1.50 -8.01
CA ALA A 45 14.16 -1.97 -6.91
C ALA A 45 14.08 -0.96 -5.75
N LEU A 46 12.96 -0.25 -5.71
CA LEU A 46 12.59 0.60 -4.60
C LEU A 46 12.16 -0.30 -3.45
N ARG A 47 12.64 0.02 -2.25
CA ARG A 47 12.15 -0.56 -1.01
C ARG A 47 11.43 0.48 -0.18
N TYR A 48 10.30 0.10 0.40
CA TYR A 48 9.48 0.98 1.25
C TYR A 48 8.70 0.18 2.28
N THR A 49 8.25 0.88 3.33
CA THR A 49 7.30 0.36 4.32
C THR A 49 5.91 0.87 3.96
N VAL A 50 4.98 -0.06 3.67
CA VAL A 50 3.60 0.29 3.34
C VAL A 50 2.85 0.68 4.63
N PRO A 51 2.22 1.87 4.70
CA PRO A 51 1.38 2.25 5.84
C PRO A 51 0.21 1.29 6.06
N GLU A 52 -0.28 1.25 7.31
CA GLU A 52 -1.46 0.47 7.66
C GLU A 52 -2.69 0.89 6.82
N GLY A 53 -3.48 -0.10 6.40
CA GLY A 53 -4.69 0.11 5.60
C GLY A 53 -4.44 0.35 4.11
N TRP A 54 -3.20 0.56 3.69
CA TRP A 54 -2.87 0.70 2.27
C TRP A 54 -2.69 -0.68 1.63
N GLN A 55 -3.39 -0.90 0.53
CA GLN A 55 -3.36 -2.12 -0.25
C GLN A 55 -2.61 -1.87 -1.54
N GLU A 56 -1.46 -2.52 -1.70
CA GLU A 56 -0.67 -2.46 -2.92
C GLU A 56 -1.35 -3.23 -4.06
N GLU A 57 -1.35 -2.65 -5.24
CA GLU A 57 -1.83 -3.29 -6.45
C GLU A 57 -0.78 -4.26 -6.98
N ALA A 58 -1.19 -5.52 -7.24
CA ALA A 58 -0.27 -6.55 -7.71
C ALA A 58 0.31 -6.24 -9.12
N ASN A 59 -0.47 -5.56 -9.96
CA ASN A 59 -0.10 -5.21 -11.34
C ASN A 59 -0.43 -3.73 -11.59
N PRO A 60 0.45 -2.80 -11.19
CA PRO A 60 0.21 -1.37 -11.39
C PRO A 60 0.19 -1.04 -12.90
N GLU A 61 -0.78 -0.24 -13.33
CA GLU A 61 -0.98 0.09 -14.74
C GLU A 61 0.01 1.15 -15.27
N GLY A 62 0.30 1.10 -16.57
CA GLY A 62 1.08 2.13 -17.27
C GLY A 62 2.52 2.23 -16.80
N MET A 63 3.00 3.45 -16.55
CA MET A 63 4.39 3.73 -16.15
C MET A 63 4.60 3.68 -14.63
N ARG A 64 3.65 3.13 -13.87
CA ARG A 64 3.70 3.11 -12.40
C ARG A 64 4.67 2.03 -11.93
N ALA A 65 5.68 2.42 -11.16
CA ALA A 65 6.55 1.46 -10.47
C ALA A 65 5.83 0.78 -9.28
N ALA A 66 4.88 1.48 -8.66
CA ALA A 66 3.99 0.95 -7.63
C ALA A 66 2.69 1.74 -7.59
N ALA A 67 1.62 1.09 -7.14
CA ALA A 67 0.33 1.73 -6.88
C ALA A 67 -0.33 1.10 -5.64
N PHE A 68 -1.08 1.91 -4.90
CA PHE A 68 -1.79 1.50 -3.70
C PHE A 68 -3.16 2.15 -3.65
N LYS A 69 -4.08 1.51 -2.95
CA LYS A 69 -5.40 2.04 -2.60
C LYS A 69 -5.63 1.92 -1.10
N MET A 70 -6.34 2.88 -0.52
CA MET A 70 -6.90 2.76 0.82
C MET A 70 -8.35 3.20 0.77
N VAL A 71 -9.23 2.40 1.37
CA VAL A 71 -10.68 2.59 1.39
C VAL A 71 -11.11 2.88 2.82
N ASP A 72 -11.90 3.93 3.00
CA ASP A 72 -12.55 4.33 4.27
C ASP A 72 -14.04 4.55 4.00
N GLY A 73 -14.87 3.57 4.36
CA GLY A 73 -16.29 3.57 3.99
C GLY A 73 -16.49 3.57 2.47
N ASN A 74 -17.09 4.64 1.93
CA ASN A 74 -17.28 4.84 0.49
C ASN A 74 -16.20 5.71 -0.16
N GLN A 75 -15.23 6.19 0.61
CA GLN A 75 -14.14 7.03 0.13
C GLN A 75 -12.94 6.17 -0.21
N THR A 76 -12.22 6.54 -1.26
CA THR A 76 -10.99 5.87 -1.67
C THR A 76 -9.92 6.91 -1.97
N ILE A 77 -8.70 6.64 -1.52
CA ILE A 77 -7.50 7.34 -1.95
C ILE A 77 -6.61 6.42 -2.77
N GLU A 78 -5.87 7.01 -3.71
CA GLU A 78 -4.91 6.33 -4.56
C GLU A 78 -3.51 6.88 -4.28
N ILE A 79 -2.53 5.99 -4.19
CA ILE A 79 -1.12 6.32 -4.07
C ILE A 79 -0.38 5.73 -5.26
N THR A 80 0.48 6.50 -5.90
CA THR A 80 1.26 6.05 -7.05
C THR A 80 2.71 6.46 -6.93
N ILE A 81 3.60 5.60 -7.43
CA ILE A 81 5.01 5.91 -7.67
C ILE A 81 5.25 5.81 -9.17
N VAL A 82 5.68 6.91 -9.79
CA VAL A 82 5.93 6.97 -11.23
C VAL A 82 7.35 7.51 -11.50
N PRO A 83 8.27 6.70 -12.03
CA PRO A 83 9.53 7.19 -12.58
C PRO A 83 9.34 7.66 -14.03
N LEU A 84 9.83 8.85 -14.34
CA LEU A 84 9.89 9.39 -15.70
C LEU A 84 11.32 9.86 -16.01
N SER A 85 11.76 9.71 -17.26
CA SER A 85 13.09 10.18 -17.68
C SER A 85 13.16 11.71 -17.78
N GLY A 86 14.34 12.27 -17.56
CA GLY A 86 14.62 13.69 -17.66
C GLY A 86 13.75 14.54 -16.72
N SER A 87 13.37 15.74 -17.20
CA SER A 87 12.59 16.71 -16.42
C SER A 87 11.12 16.36 -16.23
N ALA A 88 10.62 15.33 -16.92
CA ALA A 88 9.23 14.89 -16.86
C ALA A 88 8.21 16.02 -17.06
N GLY A 89 8.53 16.96 -17.96
CA GLY A 89 7.68 18.11 -18.28
C GLY A 89 7.79 19.28 -17.29
N GLY A 90 8.67 19.21 -16.28
CA GLY A 90 9.00 20.32 -15.37
C GLY A 90 8.04 20.49 -14.18
N LEU A 91 8.57 20.86 -13.01
CA LEU A 91 7.77 20.95 -11.78
C LEU A 91 6.61 21.94 -11.89
N PHE A 92 6.85 23.10 -12.51
CA PHE A 92 5.83 24.14 -12.68
C PHE A 92 4.62 23.65 -13.49
N GLN A 93 4.83 23.05 -14.66
CA GLN A 93 3.75 22.54 -15.50
C GLN A 93 3.00 21.39 -14.80
N ASN A 94 3.71 20.53 -14.07
CA ASN A 94 3.11 19.44 -13.29
C ASN A 94 2.23 19.98 -12.15
N VAL A 95 2.72 20.96 -11.37
CA VAL A 95 1.94 21.57 -10.28
C VAL A 95 0.67 22.23 -10.81
N ASN A 96 0.75 23.00 -11.91
CA ASN A 96 -0.45 23.60 -12.50
C ASN A 96 -1.44 22.57 -13.04
N ARG A 97 -0.97 21.45 -13.58
CA ARG A 97 -1.85 20.34 -13.97
C ARG A 97 -2.56 19.74 -12.76
N TRP A 98 -1.86 19.51 -11.65
CA TRP A 98 -2.46 18.99 -10.43
C TRP A 98 -3.40 19.99 -9.75
N ARG A 99 -3.10 21.30 -9.79
CA ARG A 99 -4.02 22.35 -9.34
C ARG A 99 -5.36 22.27 -10.07
N GLY A 100 -5.33 22.12 -11.39
CA GLY A 100 -6.55 21.88 -12.18
C GLY A 100 -7.30 20.61 -11.78
N GLN A 101 -6.60 19.51 -11.42
CA GLN A 101 -7.24 18.28 -10.95
C GLN A 101 -7.99 18.43 -9.63
N VAL A 102 -7.56 19.37 -8.76
CA VAL A 102 -8.22 19.65 -7.48
C VAL A 102 -9.10 20.90 -7.52
N GLY A 103 -9.29 21.52 -8.69
CA GLY A 103 -10.15 22.70 -8.84
C GLY A 103 -9.55 24.00 -8.29
N LEU A 104 -8.23 24.11 -8.24
CA LEU A 104 -7.51 25.35 -7.92
C LEU A 104 -7.12 26.09 -9.20
N ASP A 105 -7.12 27.43 -9.14
CA ASP A 105 -6.61 28.27 -10.22
C ASP A 105 -5.11 28.01 -10.46
N PRO A 106 -4.61 28.13 -11.70
CA PRO A 106 -3.18 28.03 -11.97
C PRO A 106 -2.37 29.03 -11.14
N ILE A 107 -1.21 28.59 -10.64
CA ILE A 107 -0.24 29.45 -9.98
C ILE A 107 0.74 30.02 -11.01
N ARG A 108 1.28 31.19 -10.71
CA ARG A 108 2.38 31.78 -11.49
C ARG A 108 3.73 31.16 -11.10
N GLU A 109 4.69 31.22 -12.01
CA GLU A 109 6.00 30.58 -11.79
C GLU A 109 6.81 31.23 -10.67
N ASP A 110 6.71 32.55 -10.53
CA ASP A 110 7.35 33.34 -9.46
C ASP A 110 6.81 33.01 -8.06
N GLU A 111 5.59 32.51 -7.97
CA GLU A 111 4.92 32.14 -6.71
C GLU A 111 5.14 30.66 -6.33
N LEU A 112 5.58 29.82 -7.27
CA LEU A 112 5.70 28.37 -7.08
C LEU A 112 6.59 28.00 -5.88
N THR A 113 7.71 28.71 -5.72
CA THR A 113 8.69 28.41 -4.66
C THR A 113 8.10 28.49 -3.25
N GLN A 114 7.08 29.31 -3.05
CA GLN A 114 6.39 29.48 -1.77
C GLN A 114 5.46 28.29 -1.44
N GLN A 115 5.06 27.52 -2.45
CA GLN A 115 4.22 26.33 -2.31
C GLN A 115 5.02 25.05 -2.08
N ILE A 116 6.34 25.10 -2.31
CA ILE A 116 7.20 23.93 -2.23
C ILE A 116 7.81 23.84 -0.84
N LYS A 117 7.46 22.79 -0.11
CA LYS A 117 8.20 22.36 1.07
C LYS A 117 9.31 21.41 0.64
N GLN A 118 10.30 21.22 1.50
CA GLN A 118 11.39 20.29 1.25
C GLN A 118 11.26 19.07 2.14
N ILE A 119 11.55 17.88 1.60
CA ILE A 119 11.59 16.62 2.33
C ILE A 119 12.80 15.81 1.90
N ASP A 120 13.50 15.18 2.83
CA ASP A 120 14.67 14.34 2.54
C ASP A 120 14.24 12.88 2.41
N ILE A 121 14.60 12.23 1.30
CA ILE A 121 14.23 10.85 0.96
C ILE A 121 15.46 10.14 0.42
N ALA A 122 15.80 8.98 1.00
CA ALA A 122 16.98 8.20 0.61
C ALA A 122 18.28 9.05 0.47
N GLY A 123 18.46 10.04 1.36
CA GLY A 123 19.62 10.95 1.34
C GLY A 123 19.58 12.05 0.28
N THR A 124 18.47 12.21 -0.45
CA THR A 124 18.28 13.24 -1.48
C THR A 124 17.16 14.19 -1.08
N ARG A 125 17.39 15.49 -1.23
CA ARG A 125 16.38 16.53 -1.00
C ARG A 125 15.36 16.55 -2.15
N ALA A 126 14.08 16.46 -1.81
CA ALA A 126 12.96 16.40 -2.73
C ALA A 126 11.95 17.52 -2.46
N SER A 127 11.20 17.89 -3.50
CA SER A 127 10.10 18.86 -3.39
C SER A 127 8.84 18.16 -2.87
N TYR A 128 8.19 18.74 -1.87
CA TYR A 128 6.92 18.30 -1.32
C TYR A 128 5.86 19.38 -1.55
N ILE A 129 4.76 18.99 -2.18
CA ILE A 129 3.67 19.88 -2.59
C ILE A 129 2.36 19.34 -2.00
N ASP A 130 1.58 20.23 -1.39
CA ASP A 130 0.29 19.94 -0.78
C ASP A 130 -0.78 20.85 -1.40
N LEU A 131 -1.65 20.28 -2.23
CA LEU A 131 -2.68 20.99 -2.98
C LEU A 131 -4.06 20.54 -2.50
N GLY A 132 -4.64 21.29 -1.56
CA GLY A 132 -6.02 21.12 -1.11
C GLY A 132 -6.99 21.97 -1.92
N GLY A 133 -7.89 21.31 -2.66
CA GLY A 133 -9.04 21.93 -3.31
C GLY A 133 -10.34 21.73 -2.51
N PRO A 134 -11.49 22.14 -3.05
CA PRO A 134 -12.77 22.06 -2.34
C PRO A 134 -13.19 20.63 -1.97
N GLU A 135 -13.00 19.68 -2.90
CA GLU A 135 -13.43 18.28 -2.71
C GLU A 135 -12.26 17.29 -2.73
N GLN A 136 -11.18 17.64 -3.43
CA GLN A 136 -10.05 16.75 -3.70
C GLN A 136 -8.76 17.37 -3.18
N ARG A 137 -7.81 16.52 -2.83
CA ARG A 137 -6.48 16.93 -2.43
C ARG A 137 -5.42 16.04 -3.07
N ILE A 138 -4.29 16.65 -3.39
CA ILE A 138 -3.11 15.97 -3.88
C ILE A 138 -1.93 16.32 -2.97
N LEU A 139 -1.29 15.29 -2.43
CA LEU A 139 0.06 15.39 -1.87
C LEU A 139 1.03 14.78 -2.88
N ALA A 140 2.08 15.51 -3.23
CA ALA A 140 3.07 15.06 -4.20
C ALA A 140 4.49 15.29 -3.67
N VAL A 141 5.33 14.29 -3.86
CA VAL A 141 6.78 14.40 -3.71
C VAL A 141 7.43 14.20 -5.07
N VAL A 142 8.30 15.14 -5.43
CA VAL A 142 9.08 15.11 -6.67
C VAL A 142 10.56 15.01 -6.31
N LEU A 143 11.16 13.88 -6.67
CA LEU A 143 12.56 13.56 -6.41
C LEU A 143 13.30 13.37 -7.73
N VAL A 144 14.33 14.17 -7.97
CA VAL A 144 15.20 14.03 -9.15
C VAL A 144 16.44 13.24 -8.75
N ARG A 145 16.72 12.13 -9.42
CA ARG A 145 17.87 11.25 -9.17
C ARG A 145 18.27 10.52 -10.45
N ASN A 146 19.57 10.51 -10.76
CA ASN A 146 20.15 9.77 -11.90
C ASN A 146 19.41 10.00 -13.24
N ASP A 147 19.14 11.27 -13.58
CA ASP A 147 18.38 11.66 -14.79
C ASP A 147 16.94 11.10 -14.88
N GLN A 148 16.38 10.70 -13.73
CA GLN A 148 14.97 10.35 -13.58
C GLN A 148 14.30 11.29 -12.59
N THR A 149 13.06 11.64 -12.89
CA THR A 149 12.15 12.31 -11.96
C THR A 149 11.14 11.30 -11.44
N TRP A 150 11.17 11.09 -10.12
CA TRP A 150 10.27 10.21 -9.39
C TRP A 150 9.12 11.03 -8.78
N PHE A 151 7.90 10.64 -9.11
CA PHE A 151 6.69 11.21 -8.54
C PHE A 151 6.06 10.22 -7.57
N PHE A 152 6.03 10.58 -6.29
CA PHE A 152 5.20 9.90 -5.30
C PHE A 152 3.97 10.76 -5.10
N LYS A 153 2.78 10.23 -5.35
CA LYS A 153 1.55 11.01 -5.28
C LYS A 153 0.49 10.27 -4.48
N LEU A 154 -0.12 10.95 -3.51
CA LEU A 154 -1.35 10.56 -2.83
C LEU A 154 -2.47 11.50 -3.27
N GLN A 155 -3.61 10.95 -3.69
CA GLN A 155 -4.76 11.73 -4.16
C GLN A 155 -6.10 11.12 -3.77
N GLY A 156 -7.12 11.97 -3.63
CA GLY A 156 -8.52 11.58 -3.37
C GLY A 156 -9.28 12.64 -2.57
N PRO A 157 -10.37 12.26 -1.88
CA PRO A 157 -11.19 13.19 -1.11
C PRO A 157 -10.35 13.99 -0.10
N ALA A 158 -10.57 15.30 -0.06
CA ALA A 158 -9.70 16.24 0.64
C ALA A 158 -9.47 15.88 2.12
N ASP A 159 -10.55 15.55 2.83
CA ASP A 159 -10.48 15.19 4.25
C ASP A 159 -9.74 13.87 4.48
N LEU A 160 -9.94 12.87 3.62
CA LEU A 160 -9.28 11.57 3.77
C LEU A 160 -7.78 11.69 3.47
N VAL A 161 -7.41 12.46 2.44
CA VAL A 161 -6.00 12.73 2.14
C VAL A 161 -5.33 13.50 3.28
N GLU A 162 -6.01 14.50 3.86
CA GLU A 162 -5.46 15.25 5.01
C GLU A 162 -5.21 14.32 6.20
N ARG A 163 -6.16 13.42 6.53
CA ARG A 163 -5.98 12.41 7.60
C ARG A 163 -4.80 11.46 7.31
N GLN A 164 -4.51 11.20 6.04
CA GLN A 164 -3.45 10.29 5.59
C GLN A 164 -2.10 10.97 5.33
N LYS A 165 -2.00 12.29 5.56
CA LYS A 165 -0.78 13.06 5.32
C LYS A 165 0.44 12.53 6.07
N ALA A 166 0.29 12.26 7.36
CA ALA A 166 1.39 11.73 8.18
C ALA A 166 1.83 10.33 7.70
N ALA A 167 0.87 9.49 7.30
CA ALA A 167 1.16 8.17 6.74
C ALA A 167 1.91 8.27 5.40
N PHE A 168 1.51 9.19 4.52
CA PHE A 168 2.20 9.45 3.26
C PHE A 168 3.62 9.98 3.48
N GLU A 169 3.80 10.91 4.42
CA GLU A 169 5.13 11.40 4.77
C GLU A 169 6.04 10.29 5.35
N ALA A 170 5.50 9.42 6.20
CA ALA A 170 6.24 8.27 6.71
C ALA A 170 6.60 7.28 5.59
N PHE A 171 5.67 7.01 4.68
CA PHE A 171 5.89 6.17 3.51
C PHE A 171 7.04 6.68 2.65
N VAL A 172 6.99 7.95 2.21
CA VAL A 172 8.04 8.50 1.34
C VAL A 172 9.40 8.58 2.05
N ARG A 173 9.43 8.83 3.37
CA ARG A 173 10.69 8.80 4.16
C ARG A 173 11.24 7.39 4.34
N SER A 174 10.40 6.36 4.26
CA SER A 174 10.85 4.95 4.33
C SER A 174 11.53 4.47 3.06
N VAL A 175 11.38 5.21 1.96
CA VAL A 175 11.90 4.83 0.64
C VAL A 175 13.42 4.70 0.69
N LYS A 176 13.89 3.57 0.18
CA LYS A 176 15.29 3.26 -0.08
C LYS A 176 15.41 2.80 -1.52
N TYR A 177 16.55 3.11 -2.12
CA TYR A 177 16.94 2.55 -3.40
C TYR A 177 17.93 1.43 -3.15
N ASP A 178 17.77 0.33 -3.88
CA ASP A 178 18.82 -0.67 -3.94
C ASP A 178 20.07 -0.07 -4.61
N ALA A 179 21.22 -0.48 -4.06
CA ALA A 179 22.55 0.00 -4.45
C ALA A 179 23.02 -0.70 -5.73
#